data_AF-A0A7C3VS92-F1
#
_entry.id   AF-A0A7C3VS92-F1
#
_cell.length_a   1.000
_cell.length_b   1.000
_cell.length_c   1.000
_cell.angle_alpha   90.00
_cell.angle_beta   90.00
_cell.angle_gamma   90.00
#
_symmetry.space_group_name_H-M   'P 1'
#
loop_
_entity.id
_entity.type
_entity.pdbx_description
1 polymer ?
#
loop_
_entity_poly.entity_id
_entity_poly.type
_entity_poly.pdbx_seq_one_letter_code
_entity_poly.pdbx_strand_id
1 'polypeptide(L)'
;MSFYDEIAETYDLLISWKTRLKREKPFFTSVFRKNQVKRVLDMACGTGMHAIAFHDWGYYVEGSDKSSTMIRRAKQNAGEREIQFVRAGFTDEDKIGGIFDAVTCLGNSLVHVETHQEMLESLRSFYRLLIPGGIVVIHGHNYDRVLRKRERMMPIVCKECDGNHYVFVRFLDFVDHEVDFNFVSLVFGRRGWEMQHFRTHQLPLTSNLVLSLLKAVGFTGITIYGGYPFEPYERSKSEDLIVVAQKPHTRLSKPPAEPVAGLDKVPIRDGGEPLVDVSVVVPEVATRTRPTWVRASVAHMLAAAQRRLPSGYRLKVISSLRSLDHQKALYENYLAQLARRHPEWPKSRLRREANKFFAPPDSKHPPGHTTGGAVDVTIVGSDGQDLDMTSVIREGASQAETFPTYSKLITPRAAKNRQLLIEVMSAAGFSNYPGEWWHWSYGDSAWALRTGHECAIYGIAEEPT
;
A
#
# COMPACT_ATOMS: atom_id res chain seq x y z
N MET A 1 -24.86 17.58 -5.42
CA MET A 1 -23.47 17.94 -5.73
C MET A 1 -22.74 18.10 -4.42
N SER A 2 -21.45 17.79 -4.36
CA SER A 2 -20.66 18.09 -3.16
C SER A 2 -20.23 19.56 -3.17
N PHE A 3 -20.04 20.16 -1.99
CA PHE A 3 -19.47 21.51 -1.83
C PHE A 3 -18.29 21.78 -2.77
N TYR A 4 -17.38 20.81 -2.88
CA TYR A 4 -16.19 20.91 -3.72
C TYR A 4 -16.48 20.85 -5.23
N ASP A 5 -17.57 20.24 -5.67
CA ASP A 5 -17.98 20.31 -7.08
C ASP A 5 -18.36 21.73 -7.48
N GLU A 6 -18.92 22.51 -6.55
CA GLU A 6 -19.46 23.86 -6.79
C GLU A 6 -18.37 24.94 -6.76
N ILE A 7 -17.28 24.71 -6.01
CA ILE A 7 -16.18 25.68 -5.89
C ILE A 7 -14.92 25.31 -6.68
N ALA A 8 -14.90 24.18 -7.39
CA ALA A 8 -13.70 23.65 -8.05
C ALA A 8 -12.99 24.65 -8.98
N GLU A 9 -13.76 25.49 -9.71
CA GLU A 9 -13.20 26.48 -10.65
C GLU A 9 -12.47 27.62 -9.95
N THR A 10 -12.91 28.01 -8.75
CA THR A 10 -12.33 29.12 -7.98
C THR A 10 -11.45 28.65 -6.83
N TYR A 11 -11.40 27.34 -6.56
CA TYR A 11 -10.66 26.76 -5.43
C TYR A 11 -9.18 27.15 -5.42
N ASP A 12 -8.54 27.14 -6.59
CA ASP A 12 -7.12 27.49 -6.70
C ASP A 12 -6.85 28.99 -6.41
N LEU A 13 -7.87 29.86 -6.48
CA LEU A 13 -7.74 31.27 -6.09
C LEU A 13 -7.71 31.45 -4.56
N LEU A 14 -8.30 30.52 -3.80
CA LEU A 14 -8.31 30.53 -2.33
C LEU A 14 -6.92 30.29 -1.74
N ILE A 15 -6.06 29.60 -2.48
CA ILE A 15 -4.80 29.06 -1.97
C ILE A 15 -3.65 29.68 -2.75
N SER A 16 -2.72 30.30 -2.03
CA SER A 16 -1.46 30.75 -2.62
C SER A 16 -0.51 29.56 -2.81
N TRP A 17 -0.81 28.70 -3.79
CA TRP A 17 -0.14 27.41 -4.01
C TRP A 17 1.38 27.49 -4.09
N LYS A 18 1.93 28.47 -4.83
CA LYS A 18 3.39 28.68 -4.93
C LYS A 18 4.05 28.88 -3.57
N THR A 19 3.46 29.72 -2.72
CA THR A 19 3.97 30.00 -1.36
C THR A 19 3.81 28.78 -0.46
N ARG A 20 2.64 28.14 -0.50
CA ARG A 20 2.33 26.94 0.27
C ARG A 20 3.30 25.81 -0.04
N LEU A 21 3.45 25.45 -1.31
CA LEU A 21 4.34 24.36 -1.75
C LEU A 21 5.81 24.66 -1.46
N LYS A 22 6.25 25.94 -1.56
CA LYS A 22 7.61 26.34 -1.16
C LYS A 22 7.86 26.09 0.33
N ARG A 23 6.89 26.38 1.20
CA ARG A 23 6.95 26.14 2.65
C ARG A 23 6.94 24.64 2.98
N GLU A 24 6.13 23.86 2.28
CA GLU A 24 5.92 22.44 2.54
C GLU A 24 7.02 21.53 1.96
N LYS A 25 7.68 21.93 0.87
CA LYS A 25 8.69 21.13 0.16
C LYS A 25 9.80 20.56 1.05
N PRO A 26 10.44 21.34 1.96
CA PRO A 26 11.53 20.80 2.79
C PRO A 26 11.06 19.67 3.73
N PHE A 27 9.82 19.71 4.20
CA PHE A 27 9.25 18.64 5.02
C PHE A 27 9.07 17.37 4.19
N PHE A 28 8.28 17.44 3.12
CA PHE A 28 7.93 16.26 2.33
C PHE A 28 9.16 15.61 1.73
N THR A 29 10.07 16.38 1.11
CA THR A 29 11.30 15.81 0.54
C THR A 29 12.19 15.14 1.58
N SER A 30 12.27 15.69 2.80
CA SER A 30 13.03 15.08 3.91
C SER A 30 12.36 13.81 4.44
N VAL A 31 11.05 13.85 4.70
CA VAL A 31 10.25 12.69 5.15
C VAL A 31 10.27 11.58 4.10
N PHE A 32 10.05 11.89 2.83
CA PHE A 32 10.02 10.92 1.74
C PHE A 32 11.41 10.31 1.51
N ARG A 33 12.48 11.11 1.54
CA ARG A 33 13.86 10.60 1.43
C ARG A 33 14.21 9.67 2.60
N LYS A 34 13.89 10.06 3.84
CA LYS A 34 14.14 9.24 5.04
C LYS A 34 13.46 7.87 4.95
N ASN A 35 12.26 7.83 4.37
CA ASN A 35 11.46 6.61 4.24
C ASN A 35 11.57 5.94 2.86
N GLN A 36 12.54 6.33 2.02
CA GLN A 36 12.79 5.73 0.70
C GLN A 36 11.55 5.69 -0.22
N VAL A 37 10.70 6.70 -0.10
CA VAL A 37 9.46 6.85 -0.85
C VAL A 37 9.78 7.04 -2.33
N LYS A 38 9.11 6.29 -3.20
CA LYS A 38 9.14 6.45 -4.65
C LYS A 38 7.74 6.58 -5.23
N ARG A 39 6.77 5.82 -4.71
CA ARG A 39 5.36 5.86 -5.11
C ARG A 39 4.51 6.52 -4.03
N VAL A 40 3.77 7.55 -4.41
CA VAL A 40 2.92 8.34 -3.51
C VAL A 40 1.48 8.29 -4.01
N LEU A 41 0.54 8.03 -3.11
CA LEU A 41 -0.87 8.30 -3.33
C LEU A 41 -1.25 9.58 -2.60
N ASP A 42 -1.72 10.58 -3.32
CA ASP A 42 -2.34 11.77 -2.74
C ASP A 42 -3.86 11.56 -2.63
N MET A 43 -4.31 11.20 -1.43
CA MET A 43 -5.67 10.88 -1.09
C MET A 43 -6.45 12.16 -0.74
N ALA A 44 -7.60 12.37 -1.40
CA ALA A 44 -8.30 13.65 -1.47
C ALA A 44 -7.43 14.76 -2.08
N CYS A 45 -6.92 14.50 -3.30
CA CYS A 45 -5.98 15.38 -4.00
C CYS A 45 -6.59 16.72 -4.46
N GLY A 46 -7.92 16.88 -4.42
CA GLY A 46 -8.61 18.08 -4.90
C GLY A 46 -8.22 18.43 -6.33
N THR A 47 -7.78 19.66 -6.55
CA THR A 47 -7.29 20.17 -7.86
C THR A 47 -5.89 19.67 -8.24
N GLY A 48 -5.34 18.69 -7.51
CA GLY A 48 -4.12 17.94 -7.88
C GLY A 48 -2.80 18.66 -7.59
N MET A 49 -2.81 19.82 -6.96
CA MET A 49 -1.62 20.67 -6.84
C MET A 49 -0.50 20.05 -5.99
N HIS A 50 -0.84 19.29 -4.94
CA HIS A 50 0.14 18.50 -4.19
C HIS A 50 0.68 17.33 -5.03
N ALA A 51 -0.20 16.57 -5.68
CA ALA A 51 0.20 15.48 -6.57
C ALA A 51 1.15 15.94 -7.68
N ILE A 52 0.87 17.08 -8.33
CA ILE A 52 1.73 17.71 -9.34
C ILE A 52 3.08 18.11 -8.73
N ALA A 53 3.08 18.70 -7.54
CA ALA A 53 4.32 19.09 -6.87
C ALA A 53 5.19 17.87 -6.52
N PHE A 54 4.60 16.78 -6.03
CA PHE A 54 5.32 15.54 -5.77
C PHE A 54 5.89 14.93 -7.06
N HIS A 55 5.14 14.96 -8.16
CA HIS A 55 5.64 14.52 -9.47
C HIS A 55 6.84 15.37 -9.91
N ASP A 56 6.73 16.70 -9.83
CA ASP A 56 7.81 17.64 -10.17
C ASP A 56 9.04 17.51 -9.24
N TRP A 57 8.89 16.85 -8.09
CA TRP A 57 10.00 16.53 -7.17
C TRP A 57 10.58 15.13 -7.39
N GLY A 58 10.12 14.40 -8.42
CA GLY A 58 10.70 13.13 -8.86
C GLY A 58 10.05 11.87 -8.27
N TYR A 59 8.83 11.98 -7.73
CA TYR A 59 8.06 10.82 -7.25
C TYR A 59 7.08 10.32 -8.32
N TYR A 60 6.78 9.03 -8.29
CA TYR A 60 5.65 8.47 -9.03
C TYR A 60 4.38 8.73 -8.24
N VAL A 61 3.41 9.40 -8.84
CA VAL A 61 2.25 9.91 -8.10
C VAL A 61 0.95 9.45 -8.72
N GLU A 62 0.06 9.00 -7.86
CA GLU A 62 -1.36 8.83 -8.16
C GLU A 62 -2.15 9.77 -7.25
N GLY A 63 -3.20 10.41 -7.77
CA GLY A 63 -4.10 11.26 -6.99
C GLY A 63 -5.51 10.69 -6.99
N SER A 64 -6.17 10.65 -5.85
CA SER A 64 -7.57 10.25 -5.74
C SER A 64 -8.44 11.31 -5.08
N ASP A 65 -9.66 11.47 -5.58
CA ASP A 65 -10.66 12.35 -4.99
C ASP A 65 -12.08 11.83 -5.26
N LYS A 66 -13.01 12.05 -4.32
CA LYS A 66 -14.41 11.65 -4.48
C LYS A 66 -15.14 12.50 -5.53
N SER A 67 -14.73 13.76 -5.70
CA SER A 67 -15.33 14.72 -6.62
C SER A 67 -14.83 14.49 -8.04
N SER A 68 -15.77 14.20 -8.95
CA SER A 68 -15.46 14.11 -10.38
C SER A 68 -14.98 15.44 -10.96
N THR A 69 -15.48 16.57 -10.42
CA THR A 69 -15.11 17.92 -10.87
C THR A 69 -13.69 18.28 -10.44
N MET A 70 -13.31 17.94 -9.21
CA MET A 70 -11.92 18.06 -8.74
C MET A 70 -10.97 17.22 -9.59
N ILE A 71 -11.31 15.97 -9.89
CA ILE A 71 -10.50 15.11 -10.78
C ILE A 71 -10.36 15.69 -12.19
N ARG A 72 -11.42 16.27 -12.76
CA ARG A 72 -11.33 16.97 -14.06
C ARG A 72 -10.36 18.15 -13.96
N ARG A 73 -10.45 18.95 -12.90
CA ARG A 73 -9.57 20.10 -12.67
C ARG A 73 -8.12 19.67 -12.44
N ALA A 74 -7.88 18.61 -11.68
CA ALA A 74 -6.56 18.03 -11.45
C ALA A 74 -5.88 17.60 -12.75
N LYS A 75 -6.63 16.95 -13.65
CA LYS A 75 -6.13 16.60 -14.99
C LYS A 75 -5.79 17.83 -15.83
N GLN A 76 -6.62 18.88 -15.78
CA GLN A 76 -6.32 20.15 -16.47
C GLN A 76 -5.06 20.81 -15.91
N ASN A 77 -4.93 20.89 -14.59
CA ASN A 77 -3.78 21.50 -13.91
C ASN A 77 -2.48 20.72 -14.16
N ALA A 78 -2.56 19.39 -14.30
CA ALA A 78 -1.40 18.55 -14.58
C ALA A 78 -0.81 18.79 -15.98
N GLY A 79 -1.64 19.18 -16.95
CA GLY A 79 -1.23 19.39 -18.33
C GLY A 79 -0.70 18.11 -18.96
N GLU A 80 0.52 18.16 -19.47
CA GLU A 80 1.19 17.01 -20.13
C GLU A 80 1.85 16.04 -19.15
N ARG A 81 1.83 16.32 -17.83
CA ARG A 81 2.45 15.44 -16.83
C ARG A 81 1.72 14.10 -16.73
N GLU A 82 2.50 13.03 -16.70
CA GLU A 82 1.98 11.66 -16.51
C GLU A 82 1.65 11.39 -15.04
N ILE A 83 0.47 11.85 -14.61
CA ILE A 83 -0.07 11.60 -13.27
C ILE A 83 -1.43 10.92 -13.41
N GLN A 84 -1.61 9.79 -12.74
CA GLN A 84 -2.88 9.09 -12.75
C GLN A 84 -3.83 9.70 -11.71
N PHE A 85 -4.95 10.24 -12.18
CA PHE A 85 -6.03 10.74 -11.32
C PHE A 85 -7.25 9.82 -11.39
N VAL A 86 -7.68 9.32 -10.22
CA VAL A 86 -8.77 8.36 -10.08
C VAL A 86 -9.89 8.95 -9.23
N ARG A 87 -11.15 8.76 -9.66
CA ARG A 87 -12.30 9.10 -8.83
C ARG A 87 -12.51 8.01 -7.78
N ALA A 88 -12.07 8.27 -6.56
CA ALA A 88 -12.17 7.36 -5.42
C ALA A 88 -12.16 8.17 -4.10
N GLY A 89 -13.08 7.85 -3.19
CA GLY A 89 -13.07 8.36 -1.82
C GLY A 89 -12.12 7.60 -0.90
N PHE A 90 -12.19 7.91 0.40
CA PHE A 90 -11.28 7.31 1.38
C PHE A 90 -11.46 5.80 1.59
N THR A 91 -12.64 5.25 1.29
CA THR A 91 -12.96 3.82 1.47
C THR A 91 -13.19 3.10 0.13
N ASP A 92 -12.74 3.70 -0.97
CA ASP A 92 -12.82 3.17 -2.33
C ASP A 92 -11.46 2.60 -2.79
N GLU A 93 -10.67 2.02 -1.88
CA GLU A 93 -9.33 1.51 -2.21
C GLU A 93 -9.33 0.43 -3.28
N ASP A 94 -10.43 -0.28 -3.46
CA ASP A 94 -10.61 -1.26 -4.53
C ASP A 94 -10.52 -0.60 -5.92
N LYS A 95 -10.83 0.69 -6.03
CA LYS A 95 -10.69 1.47 -7.28
C LYS A 95 -9.27 1.99 -7.48
N ILE A 96 -8.44 1.96 -6.44
CA ILE A 96 -7.07 2.47 -6.48
C ILE A 96 -6.13 1.31 -6.78
N GLY A 97 -5.36 1.44 -7.88
CA GLY A 97 -4.53 0.38 -8.40
C GLY A 97 -3.16 0.34 -7.73
N GLY A 98 -3.00 -0.43 -6.66
CA GLY A 98 -1.68 -0.86 -6.19
C GLY A 98 -1.31 -0.48 -4.78
N ILE A 99 0.00 -0.50 -4.52
CA ILE A 99 0.61 -0.34 -3.20
C ILE A 99 1.59 0.83 -3.23
N PHE A 100 1.57 1.64 -2.19
CA PHE A 100 2.29 2.90 -2.11
C PHE A 100 3.32 2.88 -1.00
N ASP A 101 4.41 3.63 -1.22
CA ASP A 101 5.40 3.90 -0.17
C ASP A 101 4.90 4.97 0.79
N ALA A 102 4.11 5.92 0.27
CA ALA A 102 3.46 6.95 1.06
C ALA A 102 2.01 7.16 0.61
N VAL A 103 1.12 7.34 1.58
CA VAL A 103 -0.23 7.88 1.36
C VAL A 103 -0.30 9.23 2.04
N THR A 104 -0.65 10.29 1.32
CA THR A 104 -0.85 11.63 1.88
C THR A 104 -2.34 11.96 1.91
N CYS A 105 -2.84 12.57 2.97
CA CYS A 105 -4.18 13.13 3.06
C CYS A 105 -4.07 14.54 3.63
N LEU A 106 -4.04 15.54 2.73
CA LEU A 106 -3.57 16.88 3.03
C LEU A 106 -4.67 17.92 2.88
N GLY A 107 -4.55 19.01 3.65
CA GLY A 107 -5.41 20.18 3.48
C GLY A 107 -6.71 20.11 4.28
N ASN A 108 -6.66 19.45 5.45
CA ASN A 108 -7.80 19.27 6.33
C ASN A 108 -8.93 18.45 5.68
N SER A 109 -8.57 17.42 4.92
CA SER A 109 -9.53 16.64 4.13
C SER A 109 -10.23 15.53 4.92
N LEU A 110 -9.52 14.86 5.85
CA LEU A 110 -10.04 13.70 6.58
C LEU A 110 -11.26 14.02 7.48
N VAL A 111 -11.43 15.29 7.87
CA VAL A 111 -12.57 15.72 8.71
C VAL A 111 -13.92 15.74 7.99
N HIS A 112 -13.93 15.58 6.65
CA HIS A 112 -15.15 15.60 5.84
C HIS A 112 -15.87 14.23 5.76
N VAL A 113 -15.44 13.25 6.57
CA VAL A 113 -16.19 12.01 6.81
C VAL A 113 -17.39 12.29 7.72
N GLU A 114 -18.43 11.48 7.62
CA GLU A 114 -19.69 11.68 8.34
C GLU A 114 -19.65 11.13 9.76
N THR A 115 -18.81 10.11 10.01
CA THR A 115 -18.71 9.46 11.33
C THR A 115 -17.28 9.12 11.74
N HIS A 116 -17.03 9.00 13.03
CA HIS A 116 -15.75 8.45 13.54
C HIS A 116 -15.47 7.02 13.05
N GLN A 117 -16.51 6.24 12.78
CA GLN A 117 -16.35 4.89 12.22
C GLN A 117 -15.85 4.95 10.77
N GLU A 118 -16.39 5.85 9.95
CA GLU A 118 -15.91 6.09 8.59
C GLU A 118 -14.47 6.65 8.60
N MET A 119 -14.14 7.52 9.57
CA MET A 119 -12.77 7.99 9.78
C MET A 119 -11.80 6.83 10.08
N LEU A 120 -12.21 5.91 10.95
CA LEU A 120 -11.43 4.71 11.27
C LEU A 120 -11.25 3.82 10.03
N GLU A 121 -12.32 3.60 9.26
CA GLU A 121 -12.25 2.79 8.04
C GLU A 121 -11.39 3.45 6.96
N SER A 122 -11.44 4.77 6.83
CA SER A 122 -10.53 5.56 5.98
C SER A 122 -9.07 5.30 6.34
N LEU A 123 -8.72 5.31 7.62
CA LEU A 123 -7.36 5.02 8.07
C LEU A 123 -6.95 3.57 7.83
N ARG A 124 -7.89 2.60 7.93
CA ARG A 124 -7.64 1.20 7.55
C ARG A 124 -7.40 1.06 6.05
N SER A 125 -8.15 1.79 5.24
CA SER A 125 -7.94 1.86 3.80
C SER A 125 -6.54 2.38 3.47
N PHE A 126 -6.12 3.48 4.10
CA PHE A 126 -4.76 4.02 3.92
C PHE A 126 -3.70 2.99 4.33
N TYR A 127 -3.95 2.25 5.42
CA TYR A 127 -3.08 1.18 5.88
C TYR A 127 -2.99 0.01 4.89
N ARG A 128 -4.11 -0.40 4.26
CA ARG A 128 -4.14 -1.47 3.24
C ARG A 128 -3.37 -1.06 1.97
N LEU A 129 -3.49 0.19 1.56
CA LEU A 129 -2.81 0.77 0.40
C LEU A 129 -1.29 0.94 0.58
N LEU A 130 -0.78 0.89 1.82
CA LEU A 130 0.65 1.00 2.09
C LEU A 130 1.37 -0.36 2.04
N ILE A 131 2.60 -0.34 1.51
CA ILE A 131 3.53 -1.46 1.73
C ILE A 131 3.93 -1.55 3.22
N PRO A 132 4.39 -2.72 3.70
CA PRO A 132 5.06 -2.79 4.99
C PRO A 132 6.24 -1.81 5.07
N GLY A 133 6.30 -1.00 6.13
CA GLY A 133 7.27 0.08 6.28
C GLY A 133 6.90 1.40 5.59
N GLY A 134 5.84 1.43 4.79
CA GLY A 134 5.31 2.65 4.17
C GLY A 134 4.75 3.62 5.20
N ILE A 135 4.58 4.89 4.81
CA ILE A 135 4.16 5.97 5.70
C ILE A 135 2.83 6.60 5.29
N VAL A 136 2.04 7.01 6.26
CA VAL A 136 0.91 7.92 6.04
C VAL A 136 1.27 9.32 6.55
N VAL A 137 0.92 10.34 5.77
CA VAL A 137 1.02 11.74 6.18
C VAL A 137 -0.36 12.39 6.16
N ILE A 138 -0.86 12.83 7.31
CA ILE A 138 -2.18 13.46 7.44
C ILE A 138 -1.96 14.91 7.88
N HIS A 139 -2.58 15.86 7.18
CA HIS A 139 -2.53 17.27 7.55
C HIS A 139 -3.94 17.83 7.72
N GLY A 140 -4.19 18.48 8.86
CA GLY A 140 -5.40 19.23 9.15
C GLY A 140 -5.16 20.38 10.12
N HIS A 141 -6.22 21.09 10.45
CA HIS A 141 -6.19 22.15 11.45
C HIS A 141 -6.01 21.56 12.85
N ASN A 142 -5.38 22.32 13.75
CA ASN A 142 -5.29 21.94 15.16
C ASN A 142 -6.64 22.13 15.88
N TYR A 143 -7.51 21.12 15.79
CA TYR A 143 -8.84 21.18 16.42
C TYR A 143 -8.80 21.21 17.96
N ASP A 144 -7.72 20.75 18.60
CA ASP A 144 -7.55 20.94 20.04
C ASP A 144 -7.52 22.43 20.42
N ARG A 145 -6.90 23.27 19.57
CA ARG A 145 -6.88 24.71 19.76
C ARG A 145 -8.19 25.36 19.32
N VAL A 146 -8.68 25.00 18.13
CA VAL A 146 -9.89 25.60 17.54
C VAL A 146 -11.10 25.43 18.46
N LEU A 147 -11.34 24.21 18.96
CA LEU A 147 -12.47 23.93 19.87
C LEU A 147 -12.30 24.63 21.23
N ARG A 148 -11.07 24.68 21.76
CA ARG A 148 -10.78 25.31 23.05
C ARG A 148 -10.96 26.82 23.01
N LYS A 149 -10.40 27.48 22.00
CA LYS A 149 -10.44 28.95 21.86
C LYS A 149 -11.72 29.45 21.19
N ARG A 150 -12.47 28.56 20.54
CA ARG A 150 -13.62 28.87 19.69
C ARG A 150 -13.28 29.92 18.62
N GLU A 151 -12.09 29.78 18.01
CA GLU A 151 -11.63 30.65 16.91
C GLU A 151 -12.53 30.44 15.70
N ARG A 152 -13.40 31.43 15.45
CA ARG A 152 -14.47 31.33 14.45
C ARG A 152 -14.01 31.69 13.05
N MET A 153 -13.26 32.78 12.93
CA MET A 153 -12.95 33.44 11.66
C MET A 153 -11.60 32.98 11.15
N MET A 154 -11.53 32.69 9.84
CA MET A 154 -10.27 32.53 9.13
C MET A 154 -9.95 33.83 8.36
N PRO A 155 -8.69 34.05 7.96
CA PRO A 155 -8.34 35.19 7.13
C PRO A 155 -9.17 35.24 5.84
N ILE A 156 -9.77 36.41 5.60
CA ILE A 156 -10.48 36.74 4.36
C ILE A 156 -9.47 36.73 3.21
N VAL A 157 -9.84 36.11 2.10
CA VAL A 157 -9.00 36.07 0.90
C VAL A 157 -9.63 36.95 -0.17
N CYS A 158 -8.90 37.97 -0.61
CA CYS A 158 -9.28 38.81 -1.74
C CYS A 158 -8.37 38.53 -2.93
N LYS A 159 -8.94 38.37 -4.12
CA LYS A 159 -8.20 38.12 -5.37
C LYS A 159 -8.80 38.87 -6.54
N GLU A 160 -7.95 39.19 -7.51
CA GLU A 160 -8.37 39.70 -8.82
C GLU A 160 -7.86 38.72 -9.88
N CYS A 161 -8.75 38.26 -10.75
CA CYS A 161 -8.43 37.31 -11.82
C CYS A 161 -9.41 37.52 -12.99
N ASP A 162 -8.90 37.53 -14.21
CA ASP A 162 -9.69 37.68 -15.45
C ASP A 162 -10.66 38.88 -15.45
N GLY A 163 -10.27 39.97 -14.79
CA GLY A 163 -11.08 41.18 -14.66
C GLY A 163 -12.23 41.09 -13.64
N ASN A 164 -12.31 40.01 -12.86
CA ASN A 164 -13.25 39.87 -11.74
C ASN A 164 -12.53 40.05 -10.40
N HIS A 165 -13.24 40.57 -9.40
CA HIS A 165 -12.78 40.61 -8.00
C HIS A 165 -13.49 39.54 -7.17
N TYR A 166 -12.73 38.78 -6.40
CA TYR A 166 -13.21 37.70 -5.55
C TYR A 166 -12.93 38.05 -4.09
N VAL A 167 -13.92 37.88 -3.23
CA VAL A 167 -13.78 37.95 -1.77
C VAL A 167 -14.33 36.67 -1.16
N PHE A 168 -13.47 35.95 -0.46
CA PHE A 168 -13.80 34.68 0.15
C PHE A 168 -13.75 34.80 1.67
N VAL A 169 -14.89 34.52 2.31
CA VAL A 169 -15.04 34.54 3.77
C VAL A 169 -15.25 33.10 4.24
N ARG A 170 -14.45 32.69 5.23
CA ARG A 170 -14.49 31.35 5.81
C ARG A 170 -14.63 31.46 7.32
N PHE A 171 -15.59 30.73 7.87
CA PHE A 171 -15.81 30.71 9.30
C PHE A 171 -16.44 29.41 9.76
N LEU A 172 -16.30 29.11 11.05
CA LEU A 172 -16.84 27.92 11.67
C LEU A 172 -18.11 28.23 12.45
N ASP A 173 -19.09 27.34 12.47
CA ASP A 173 -20.09 27.25 13.52
C ASP A 173 -19.77 26.06 14.41
N PHE A 174 -19.90 26.24 15.73
CA PHE A 174 -19.61 25.19 16.70
C PHE A 174 -20.94 24.56 17.11
N VAL A 175 -21.15 23.31 16.70
CA VAL A 175 -22.37 22.54 16.96
C VAL A 175 -22.01 21.38 17.88
N ASP A 176 -22.32 21.52 19.16
CA ASP A 176 -21.90 20.60 20.23
C ASP A 176 -20.39 20.32 20.24
N HIS A 177 -20.00 19.12 19.79
CA HIS A 177 -18.61 18.64 19.72
C HIS A 177 -18.05 18.65 18.30
N GLU A 178 -18.82 19.14 17.32
CA GLU A 178 -18.51 19.16 15.91
C GLU A 178 -18.47 20.60 15.38
N VAL A 179 -18.08 20.78 14.12
CA VAL A 179 -18.08 22.10 13.49
C VAL A 179 -18.71 22.08 12.11
N ASP A 180 -19.43 23.14 11.78
CA ASP A 180 -19.82 23.43 10.41
C ASP A 180 -18.86 24.45 9.83
N PHE A 181 -18.25 24.13 8.70
CA PHE A 181 -17.46 25.05 7.92
C PHE A 181 -18.36 25.79 6.93
N ASN A 182 -18.40 27.11 7.07
CA ASN A 182 -19.13 28.00 6.18
C ASN A 182 -18.16 28.70 5.22
N PHE A 183 -18.53 28.73 3.95
CA PHE A 183 -17.81 29.39 2.88
C PHE A 183 -18.73 30.36 2.15
N VAL A 184 -18.41 31.64 2.21
CA VAL A 184 -19.10 32.68 1.44
C VAL A 184 -18.16 33.19 0.36
N SER A 185 -18.62 33.14 -0.88
CA SER A 185 -17.93 33.66 -2.06
C SER A 185 -18.68 34.87 -2.58
N LEU A 186 -17.99 36.00 -2.68
CA LEU A 186 -18.48 37.23 -3.32
C LEU A 186 -17.65 37.47 -4.57
N VAL A 187 -18.31 37.60 -5.72
CA VAL A 187 -17.65 37.82 -7.01
C VAL A 187 -18.20 39.09 -7.62
N PHE A 188 -17.34 40.07 -7.86
CA PHE A 188 -17.66 41.24 -8.67
C PHE A 188 -17.19 41.00 -10.09
N GLY A 189 -18.12 40.96 -11.03
CA GLY A 189 -17.84 40.86 -12.46
C GLY A 189 -18.70 41.83 -13.27
N ARG A 190 -18.97 41.48 -14.53
CA ARG A 190 -19.72 42.34 -15.46
C ARG A 190 -21.14 42.71 -15.00
N ARG A 191 -21.76 41.88 -14.14
CA ARG A 191 -23.14 42.06 -13.65
C ARG A 191 -23.21 42.67 -12.25
N GLY A 192 -22.08 43.11 -11.68
CA GLY A 192 -21.98 43.56 -10.30
C GLY A 192 -21.60 42.42 -9.34
N TRP A 193 -21.97 42.58 -8.07
CA TRP A 193 -21.68 41.59 -7.01
C TRP A 193 -22.67 40.42 -7.05
N GLU A 194 -22.13 39.21 -7.13
CA GLU A 194 -22.85 37.95 -6.92
C GLU A 194 -22.33 37.29 -5.63
N MET A 195 -23.22 36.69 -4.87
CA MET A 195 -22.90 36.03 -3.60
C MET A 195 -23.37 34.59 -3.61
N GLN A 196 -22.51 33.69 -3.15
CA GLN A 196 -22.84 32.29 -2.89
C GLN A 196 -22.41 31.91 -1.48
N HIS A 197 -23.19 31.07 -0.82
CA HIS A 197 -22.88 30.53 0.50
C HIS A 197 -23.01 29.01 0.46
N PHE A 198 -22.02 28.34 1.05
CA PHE A 198 -21.97 26.91 1.18
C PHE A 198 -21.62 26.53 2.60
N ARG A 199 -22.14 25.38 3.04
CA ARG A 199 -21.87 24.80 4.35
C ARG A 199 -21.46 23.35 4.19
N THR A 200 -20.47 22.92 4.95
CA THR A 200 -20.09 21.51 5.07
C THR A 200 -19.82 21.17 6.52
N HIS A 201 -20.35 20.05 6.97
CA HIS A 201 -20.09 19.50 8.28
C HIS A 201 -18.67 18.92 8.35
N GLN A 202 -17.99 19.09 9.49
CA GLN A 202 -16.65 18.55 9.72
C GLN A 202 -16.55 17.92 11.11
N LEU A 203 -16.01 16.71 11.16
CA LEU A 203 -15.66 16.00 12.40
C LEU A 203 -14.26 16.42 12.87
N PRO A 204 -14.13 17.16 13.99
CA PRO A 204 -12.86 17.70 14.46
C PRO A 204 -11.82 16.61 14.76
N LEU A 205 -10.75 16.55 13.97
CA LEU A 205 -9.64 15.62 14.20
C LEU A 205 -8.67 16.18 15.26
N THR A 206 -8.92 15.87 16.52
CA THR A 206 -8.00 16.22 17.62
C THR A 206 -6.77 15.31 17.66
N SER A 207 -5.69 15.80 18.27
CA SER A 207 -4.45 15.04 18.51
C SER A 207 -4.68 13.73 19.26
N ASN A 208 -5.55 13.72 20.28
CA ASN A 208 -5.89 12.49 21.00
C ASN A 208 -6.64 11.50 20.10
N LEU A 209 -7.59 11.97 19.30
CA LEU A 209 -8.38 11.13 18.42
C LEU A 209 -7.54 10.53 17.29
N VAL A 210 -6.72 11.33 16.60
CA VAL A 210 -5.87 10.80 15.51
C VAL A 210 -4.85 9.78 16.05
N LEU A 211 -4.30 10.01 17.25
CA LEU A 211 -3.37 9.07 17.89
C LEU A 211 -4.06 7.75 18.25
N SER A 212 -5.27 7.80 18.81
CA SER A 212 -5.99 6.58 19.18
C SER A 212 -6.40 5.77 17.95
N LEU A 213 -6.92 6.43 16.90
CA LEU A 213 -7.34 5.78 15.67
C LEU A 213 -6.15 5.14 14.93
N LEU A 214 -5.04 5.87 14.76
CA LEU A 214 -3.85 5.32 14.09
C LEU A 214 -3.29 4.09 14.83
N LYS A 215 -3.25 4.12 16.17
CA LYS A 215 -2.85 2.96 16.98
C LYS A 215 -3.82 1.80 16.83
N ALA A 216 -5.12 2.06 16.81
CA ALA A 216 -6.14 1.03 16.65
C ALA A 216 -6.07 0.34 15.27
N VAL A 217 -5.66 1.06 14.23
CA VAL A 217 -5.40 0.49 12.89
C VAL A 217 -4.11 -0.34 12.85
N GLY A 218 -3.14 -0.02 13.71
CA GLY A 218 -1.85 -0.73 13.79
C GLY A 218 -0.66 0.09 13.28
N PHE A 219 -0.82 1.38 13.01
CA PHE A 219 0.32 2.25 12.70
C PHE A 219 1.25 2.42 13.92
N THR A 220 2.55 2.52 13.65
CA THR A 220 3.61 2.76 14.65
C THR A 220 4.43 4.00 14.26
N GLY A 221 5.40 4.39 15.09
CA GLY A 221 6.28 5.53 14.79
C GLY A 221 5.55 6.87 14.64
N ILE A 222 4.40 7.03 15.28
CA ILE A 222 3.52 8.18 15.09
C ILE A 222 4.16 9.43 15.67
N THR A 223 4.35 10.45 14.82
CA THR A 223 4.88 11.77 15.19
C THR A 223 3.92 12.85 14.75
N ILE A 224 3.67 13.86 15.60
CA ILE A 224 2.84 15.01 15.29
C ILE A 224 3.71 16.27 15.26
N TYR A 225 3.58 17.05 14.19
CA TYR A 225 4.18 18.36 14.02
C TYR A 225 3.09 19.44 14.01
N GLY A 226 3.44 20.62 14.51
CA GLY A 226 2.56 21.79 14.60
C GLY A 226 2.62 22.72 13.40
N GLY A 227 3.54 22.47 12.47
CA GLY A 227 3.81 23.33 11.33
C GLY A 227 5.01 22.85 10.51
N TYR A 228 5.19 23.44 9.33
CA TYR A 228 6.25 23.11 8.40
C TYR A 228 7.53 23.95 8.64
N PRO A 229 8.73 23.37 8.50
CA PRO A 229 8.95 22.01 8.04
C PRO A 229 8.82 20.98 9.16
N PHE A 230 9.24 21.24 10.40
CA PHE A 230 9.20 20.25 11.49
C PHE A 230 8.94 20.92 12.84
N GLU A 231 8.03 21.88 12.88
CA GLU A 231 7.73 22.62 14.11
C GLU A 231 7.11 21.66 15.14
N PRO A 232 7.54 21.70 16.42
CA PRO A 232 6.94 20.88 17.46
C PRO A 232 5.44 21.16 17.60
N TYR A 233 4.65 20.11 17.80
CA TYR A 233 3.23 20.27 18.04
C TYR A 233 2.95 20.75 19.47
N GLU A 234 2.35 21.92 19.60
CA GLU A 234 1.84 22.50 20.83
C GLU A 234 0.32 22.58 20.77
N ARG A 235 -0.36 21.73 21.55
CA ARG A 235 -1.82 21.56 21.57
C ARG A 235 -2.61 22.87 21.60
N SER A 236 -2.13 23.86 22.34
CA SER A 236 -2.82 25.14 22.56
C SER A 236 -2.41 26.26 21.61
N LYS A 237 -1.32 26.09 20.83
CA LYS A 237 -0.70 27.15 20.03
C LYS A 237 -0.56 26.81 18.55
N SER A 238 -0.17 25.59 18.18
CA SER A 238 0.06 25.22 16.79
C SER A 238 -1.15 25.48 15.90
N GLU A 239 -0.92 26.00 14.71
CA GLU A 239 -1.95 26.22 13.67
C GLU A 239 -2.39 24.90 13.07
N ASP A 240 -1.41 24.07 12.74
CA ASP A 240 -1.60 22.83 12.02
C ASP A 240 -1.43 21.63 12.97
N LEU A 241 -2.02 20.52 12.54
CA LEU A 241 -1.75 19.19 13.04
C LEU A 241 -1.29 18.37 11.83
N ILE A 242 -0.01 18.01 11.82
CA ILE A 242 0.61 17.22 10.75
C ILE A 242 1.11 15.91 11.35
N VAL A 243 0.48 14.81 11.02
CA VAL A 243 0.86 13.48 11.50
C VAL A 243 1.68 12.76 10.45
N VAL A 244 2.79 12.15 10.88
CA VAL A 244 3.51 11.12 10.12
C VAL A 244 3.44 9.84 10.93
N ALA A 245 2.93 8.77 10.33
CA ALA A 245 2.86 7.46 10.96
C ALA A 245 3.30 6.37 9.99
N GLN A 246 3.83 5.26 10.50
CA GLN A 246 4.40 4.19 9.70
C GLN A 246 3.57 2.93 9.82
N LYS A 247 3.23 2.30 8.70
CA LYS A 247 2.78 0.91 8.70
C LYS A 247 3.97 0.07 9.16
N PRO A 248 3.87 -0.70 10.25
CA PRO A 248 4.97 -1.53 10.70
C PRO A 248 5.55 -2.29 9.51
N HIS A 249 6.87 -2.44 9.50
CA HIS A 249 7.42 -3.56 8.78
C HIS A 249 6.66 -4.79 9.29
N THR A 250 6.26 -5.70 8.39
CA THR A 250 6.01 -7.08 8.81
C THR A 250 7.19 -7.46 9.71
N ARG A 251 6.98 -8.19 10.82
CA ARG A 251 7.96 -8.40 11.93
C ARG A 251 9.40 -8.79 11.54
N LEU A 252 9.65 -8.98 10.26
CA LEU A 252 10.92 -9.07 9.60
C LEU A 252 11.34 -7.64 9.22
N SER A 253 12.26 -7.06 9.98
CA SER A 253 12.81 -5.68 9.87
C SER A 253 13.66 -5.42 8.60
N LYS A 254 13.38 -6.20 7.56
CA LYS A 254 13.79 -6.36 6.18
C LYS A 254 12.97 -7.61 5.77
N PRO A 255 12.67 -7.92 4.49
CA PRO A 255 12.54 -9.34 4.15
C PRO A 255 13.63 -10.06 4.92
N PRO A 256 13.36 -11.10 5.72
CA PRO A 256 14.49 -11.85 6.18
C PRO A 256 15.18 -12.16 4.85
N ALA A 257 16.44 -11.72 4.71
CA ALA A 257 17.30 -12.59 3.98
C ALA A 257 16.97 -13.94 4.60
N GLU A 258 16.63 -14.91 3.79
CA GLU A 258 16.50 -16.27 4.28
C GLU A 258 17.92 -16.82 4.14
N PRO A 259 18.94 -16.32 4.90
CA PRO A 259 20.26 -16.86 4.73
C PRO A 259 20.15 -18.30 5.15
N VAL A 260 20.79 -19.16 4.39
CA VAL A 260 20.90 -20.59 4.69
C VAL A 260 21.25 -20.80 6.17
N ALA A 261 22.17 -20.00 6.72
CA ALA A 261 22.56 -20.06 8.14
C ALA A 261 21.46 -19.71 9.15
N GLY A 262 20.45 -18.91 8.78
CA GLY A 262 19.30 -18.60 9.61
C GLY A 262 18.27 -19.73 9.58
N LEU A 263 18.01 -20.26 8.38
CA LEU A 263 17.12 -21.41 8.18
C LEU A 263 17.68 -22.68 8.86
N ASP A 264 18.99 -22.92 8.77
CA ASP A 264 19.66 -24.09 9.38
C ASP A 264 19.58 -24.10 10.93
N LYS A 265 19.27 -22.96 11.55
CA LYS A 265 19.09 -22.83 13.00
C LYS A 265 17.68 -23.20 13.46
N VAL A 266 16.71 -23.25 12.55
CA VAL A 266 15.32 -23.58 12.90
C VAL A 266 15.22 -25.09 13.16
N PRO A 267 14.87 -25.53 14.38
CA PRO A 267 14.59 -26.94 14.66
C PRO A 267 13.37 -27.40 13.87
N ILE A 268 13.39 -28.66 13.41
CA ILE A 268 12.27 -29.28 12.70
C ILE A 268 11.62 -30.31 13.61
N ARG A 269 10.31 -30.18 13.81
CA ARG A 269 9.46 -31.10 14.58
C ARG A 269 8.33 -31.58 13.69
N ASP A 270 8.67 -32.44 12.73
CA ASP A 270 7.67 -33.00 11.80
C ASP A 270 6.76 -33.99 12.52
N GLY A 271 5.45 -33.70 12.53
CA GLY A 271 4.41 -34.56 13.10
C GLY A 271 3.93 -35.67 12.17
N GLY A 272 4.47 -35.76 10.95
CA GLY A 272 4.07 -36.76 9.96
C GLY A 272 2.73 -36.46 9.31
N GLU A 273 2.35 -35.19 9.17
CA GLU A 273 1.06 -34.82 8.58
C GLU A 273 0.93 -35.35 7.14
N PRO A 274 -0.18 -36.03 6.77
CA PRO A 274 -0.29 -36.66 5.46
C PRO A 274 -0.28 -35.64 4.32
N LEU A 275 0.23 -36.09 3.17
CA LEU A 275 0.07 -35.40 1.91
C LEU A 275 -1.29 -35.71 1.29
N VAL A 276 -1.90 -34.71 0.67
CA VAL A 276 -3.16 -34.81 -0.07
C VAL A 276 -3.02 -34.15 -1.44
N ASP A 277 -3.76 -34.66 -2.43
CA ASP A 277 -3.80 -34.05 -3.75
C ASP A 277 -4.85 -32.93 -3.76
N VAL A 278 -4.39 -31.69 -3.86
CA VAL A 278 -5.25 -30.49 -3.91
C VAL A 278 -6.33 -30.63 -4.99
N SER A 279 -6.00 -31.22 -6.13
CA SER A 279 -6.95 -31.34 -7.25
C SER A 279 -8.14 -32.27 -6.96
N VAL A 280 -8.03 -33.09 -5.90
CA VAL A 280 -9.07 -34.01 -5.42
C VAL A 280 -9.78 -33.41 -4.21
N VAL A 281 -9.02 -32.95 -3.20
CA VAL A 281 -9.61 -32.51 -1.92
C VAL A 281 -10.14 -31.08 -1.94
N VAL A 282 -9.70 -30.26 -2.88
CA VAL A 282 -10.11 -28.85 -3.04
C VAL A 282 -10.30 -28.52 -4.54
N PRO A 283 -11.27 -29.15 -5.23
CA PRO A 283 -11.43 -29.04 -6.68
C PRO A 283 -11.72 -27.62 -7.19
N GLU A 284 -12.20 -26.74 -6.31
CA GLU A 284 -12.38 -25.31 -6.60
C GLU A 284 -11.05 -24.59 -6.87
N VAL A 285 -9.94 -25.06 -6.29
CA VAL A 285 -8.59 -24.56 -6.56
C VAL A 285 -8.09 -25.18 -7.86
N ALA A 286 -7.68 -24.34 -8.81
CA ALA A 286 -7.06 -24.81 -10.05
C ALA A 286 -5.65 -25.35 -9.78
N THR A 287 -5.23 -26.32 -10.58
CA THR A 287 -3.88 -26.87 -10.52
C THR A 287 -3.27 -26.92 -11.91
N ARG A 288 -1.99 -26.58 -12.02
CA ARG A 288 -1.24 -26.70 -13.29
C ARG A 288 -0.88 -28.14 -13.61
N THR A 289 -0.55 -28.92 -12.59
CA THR A 289 -0.17 -30.34 -12.70
C THR A 289 -1.12 -31.20 -11.88
N ARG A 290 -1.19 -32.50 -12.19
CA ARG A 290 -1.91 -33.50 -11.38
C ARG A 290 -1.07 -34.77 -11.30
N PRO A 291 -0.87 -35.35 -10.12
CA PRO A 291 -1.33 -34.88 -8.80
C PRO A 291 -0.64 -33.58 -8.35
N THR A 292 -1.25 -32.84 -7.41
CA THR A 292 -0.70 -31.64 -6.74
C THR A 292 -0.60 -31.90 -5.25
N TRP A 293 0.51 -32.49 -4.81
CA TRP A 293 0.69 -32.92 -3.42
C TRP A 293 1.09 -31.75 -2.51
N VAL A 294 0.37 -31.61 -1.39
CA VAL A 294 0.67 -30.69 -0.28
C VAL A 294 0.27 -31.32 1.05
N ARG A 295 0.72 -30.79 2.20
CA ARG A 295 0.24 -31.24 3.52
C ARG A 295 -1.27 -30.95 3.68
N ALA A 296 -2.00 -31.79 4.41
CA ALA A 296 -3.46 -31.64 4.58
C ALA A 296 -3.89 -30.24 5.05
N SER A 297 -3.16 -29.64 6.01
CA SER A 297 -3.40 -28.28 6.50
C SER A 297 -3.16 -27.24 5.43
N VAL A 298 -2.13 -27.41 4.58
CA VAL A 298 -1.89 -26.54 3.43
C VAL A 298 -3.06 -26.59 2.45
N ALA A 299 -3.63 -27.77 2.17
CA ALA A 299 -4.83 -27.87 1.35
C ALA A 299 -6.03 -27.15 1.98
N HIS A 300 -6.27 -27.31 3.29
CA HIS A 300 -7.32 -26.58 4.00
C HIS A 300 -7.12 -25.06 3.96
N MET A 301 -5.88 -24.58 4.07
CA MET A 301 -5.54 -23.17 3.94
C MET A 301 -5.77 -22.66 2.52
N LEU A 302 -5.42 -23.43 1.48
CA LEU A 302 -5.72 -23.10 0.09
C LEU A 302 -7.24 -22.98 -0.14
N ALA A 303 -8.04 -23.89 0.42
CA ALA A 303 -9.50 -23.79 0.38
C ALA A 303 -10.02 -22.52 1.10
N ALA A 304 -9.42 -22.17 2.24
CA ALA A 304 -9.75 -20.94 2.96
C ALA A 304 -9.38 -19.67 2.18
N ALA A 305 -8.24 -19.66 1.48
CA ALA A 305 -7.85 -18.57 0.59
C ALA A 305 -8.81 -18.45 -0.61
N GLN A 306 -9.17 -19.58 -1.23
CA GLN A 306 -10.11 -19.63 -2.35
C GLN A 306 -11.49 -19.05 -2.00
N ARG A 307 -12.02 -19.34 -0.80
CA ARG A 307 -13.31 -18.79 -0.33
C ARG A 307 -13.31 -17.26 -0.16
N ARG A 308 -12.14 -16.63 -0.10
CA ARG A 308 -12.00 -15.16 0.03
C ARG A 308 -11.88 -14.46 -1.31
N LEU A 309 -11.68 -15.19 -2.40
CA LEU A 309 -11.60 -14.61 -3.73
C LEU A 309 -12.99 -14.11 -4.20
N PRO A 310 -13.03 -13.07 -5.06
CA PRO A 310 -14.27 -12.63 -5.69
C PRO A 310 -14.96 -13.76 -6.46
N SER A 311 -16.28 -13.65 -6.62
CA SER A 311 -17.05 -14.62 -7.41
C SER A 311 -16.49 -14.75 -8.83
N GLY A 312 -16.35 -15.99 -9.31
CA GLY A 312 -15.77 -16.32 -10.60
C GLY A 312 -14.23 -16.44 -10.61
N TYR A 313 -13.54 -16.05 -9.56
CA TYR A 313 -12.07 -16.14 -9.48
C TYR A 313 -11.64 -17.46 -8.86
N ARG A 314 -10.49 -17.99 -9.29
CA ARG A 314 -9.92 -19.22 -8.75
C ARG A 314 -8.46 -19.04 -8.39
N LEU A 315 -8.04 -19.54 -7.24
CA LEU A 315 -6.64 -19.73 -6.92
C LEU A 315 -6.10 -20.85 -7.82
N LYS A 316 -4.86 -20.73 -8.28
CA LYS A 316 -4.20 -21.72 -9.11
C LYS A 316 -2.84 -22.09 -8.55
N VAL A 317 -2.68 -23.34 -8.15
CA VAL A 317 -1.38 -23.90 -7.75
C VAL A 317 -0.57 -24.21 -9.00
N ILE A 318 0.54 -23.48 -9.14
CA ILE A 318 1.49 -23.57 -10.25
C ILE A 318 2.54 -24.65 -9.96
N SER A 319 3.02 -24.71 -8.72
CA SER A 319 3.99 -25.70 -8.27
C SER A 319 3.70 -26.09 -6.82
N SER A 320 4.01 -27.34 -6.46
CA SER A 320 3.71 -27.93 -5.15
C SER A 320 4.90 -28.77 -4.70
N LEU A 321 4.67 -29.91 -4.02
CA LEU A 321 5.71 -30.83 -3.60
C LEU A 321 6.66 -31.16 -4.77
N ARG A 322 7.96 -31.14 -4.48
CA ARG A 322 9.01 -31.66 -5.35
C ARG A 322 9.85 -32.64 -4.57
N SER A 323 10.18 -33.79 -5.17
CA SER A 323 11.15 -34.71 -4.56
C SER A 323 12.51 -34.03 -4.36
N LEU A 324 13.27 -34.48 -3.35
CA LEU A 324 14.60 -33.96 -3.09
C LEU A 324 15.55 -34.16 -4.28
N ASP A 325 15.40 -35.26 -5.00
CA ASP A 325 16.23 -35.55 -6.17
C ASP A 325 15.91 -34.63 -7.36
N HIS A 326 14.63 -34.30 -7.55
CA HIS A 326 14.25 -33.27 -8.53
C HIS A 326 14.80 -31.89 -8.12
N GLN A 327 14.74 -31.53 -6.84
CA GLN A 327 15.34 -30.29 -6.34
C GLN A 327 16.86 -30.25 -6.57
N LYS A 328 17.58 -31.35 -6.32
CA LYS A 328 19.02 -31.49 -6.63
C LYS A 328 19.29 -31.30 -8.12
N ALA A 329 18.54 -32.00 -8.97
CA ALA A 329 18.73 -31.93 -10.42
C ALA A 329 18.53 -30.49 -10.96
N LEU A 330 17.50 -29.78 -10.50
CA LEU A 330 17.27 -28.38 -10.89
C LEU A 330 18.44 -27.48 -10.46
N TYR A 331 18.91 -27.65 -9.23
CA TYR A 331 20.00 -26.87 -8.67
C TYR A 331 21.33 -27.09 -9.42
N GLU A 332 21.69 -28.35 -9.66
CA GLU A 332 22.91 -28.75 -10.39
C GLU A 332 22.88 -28.30 -11.84
N ASN A 333 21.74 -28.45 -12.52
CA ASN A 333 21.56 -27.99 -13.89
C ASN A 333 21.73 -26.46 -14.00
N TYR A 334 21.20 -25.70 -13.04
CA TYR A 334 21.35 -24.25 -13.03
C TYR A 334 22.80 -23.83 -12.73
N LEU A 335 23.47 -24.49 -11.80
CA LEU A 335 24.90 -24.28 -11.53
C LEU A 335 25.76 -24.55 -12.77
N ALA A 336 25.50 -25.63 -13.50
CA ALA A 336 26.21 -25.96 -14.72
C ALA A 336 25.96 -24.93 -15.84
N GLN A 337 24.78 -24.33 -15.91
CA GLN A 337 24.50 -23.22 -16.82
C GLN A 337 25.25 -21.96 -16.43
N LEU A 338 25.27 -21.58 -15.15
CA LEU A 338 26.03 -20.43 -14.65
C LEU A 338 27.52 -20.60 -14.91
N ALA A 339 28.08 -21.79 -14.66
CA ALA A 339 29.49 -22.07 -14.89
C ALA A 339 29.87 -21.95 -16.38
N ARG A 340 28.97 -22.35 -17.28
CA ARG A 340 29.17 -22.17 -18.73
C ARG A 340 29.11 -20.70 -19.17
N ARG A 341 28.20 -19.90 -18.59
CA ARG A 341 28.06 -18.47 -18.89
C ARG A 341 29.17 -17.62 -18.27
N HIS A 342 29.71 -18.06 -17.14
CA HIS A 342 30.71 -17.34 -16.36
C HIS A 342 31.86 -18.29 -15.95
N PRO A 343 32.68 -18.76 -16.91
CA PRO A 343 33.77 -19.70 -16.64
C PRO A 343 34.85 -19.11 -15.71
N GLU A 344 34.93 -17.79 -15.61
CA GLU A 344 35.85 -17.06 -14.75
C GLU A 344 35.40 -16.98 -13.29
N TRP A 345 34.15 -17.35 -12.98
CA TRP A 345 33.65 -17.24 -11.61
C TRP A 345 34.13 -18.40 -10.72
N PRO A 346 34.61 -18.12 -9.50
CA PRO A 346 34.91 -19.17 -8.55
C PRO A 346 33.62 -19.89 -8.13
N LYS A 347 33.73 -21.18 -7.75
CA LYS A 347 32.59 -22.02 -7.31
C LYS A 347 31.73 -21.36 -6.22
N SER A 348 32.36 -20.63 -5.29
CA SER A 348 31.66 -19.90 -4.22
C SER A 348 30.74 -18.79 -4.76
N ARG A 349 31.15 -18.08 -5.82
CA ARG A 349 30.32 -17.08 -6.50
C ARG A 349 29.18 -17.76 -7.26
N LEU A 350 29.46 -18.82 -8.02
CA LEU A 350 28.43 -19.60 -8.73
C LEU A 350 27.35 -20.09 -7.77
N ARG A 351 27.75 -20.66 -6.63
CA ARG A 351 26.83 -21.11 -5.56
C ARG A 351 26.01 -19.96 -4.99
N ARG A 352 26.63 -18.81 -4.71
CA ARG A 352 25.92 -17.62 -4.21
C ARG A 352 24.89 -17.09 -5.21
N GLU A 353 25.19 -17.13 -6.50
CA GLU A 353 24.26 -16.70 -7.55
C GLU A 353 23.14 -17.73 -7.78
N ALA A 354 23.44 -19.04 -7.71
CA ALA A 354 22.42 -20.09 -7.74
C ALA A 354 21.44 -19.99 -6.57
N ASN A 355 21.95 -19.73 -5.36
CA ASN A 355 21.14 -19.60 -4.14
C ASN A 355 20.16 -18.42 -4.16
N LYS A 356 20.24 -17.51 -5.13
CA LYS A 356 19.24 -16.45 -5.31
C LYS A 356 17.93 -16.97 -5.90
N PHE A 357 17.96 -18.11 -6.59
CA PHE A 357 16.83 -18.66 -7.34
C PHE A 357 16.45 -20.08 -6.91
N PHE A 358 17.38 -20.83 -6.33
CA PHE A 358 17.14 -22.19 -5.89
C PHE A 358 17.67 -22.41 -4.49
N ALA A 359 16.85 -22.97 -3.61
CA ALA A 359 17.29 -23.44 -2.31
C ALA A 359 18.35 -24.56 -2.49
N PRO A 360 19.50 -24.47 -1.79
CA PRO A 360 20.54 -25.48 -1.90
C PRO A 360 20.03 -26.83 -1.37
N PRO A 361 20.23 -27.94 -2.10
CA PRO A 361 19.71 -29.25 -1.70
C PRO A 361 20.52 -29.89 -0.56
N ASP A 362 21.71 -29.36 -0.27
CA ASP A 362 22.68 -29.85 0.71
C ASP A 362 22.68 -29.06 2.04
N SER A 363 21.69 -28.18 2.25
CA SER A 363 21.52 -27.48 3.53
C SER A 363 20.93 -28.38 4.62
N LYS A 364 21.14 -27.99 5.88
CA LYS A 364 20.56 -28.70 7.04
C LYS A 364 19.04 -28.58 7.06
N HIS A 365 18.51 -27.42 6.67
CA HIS A 365 17.09 -27.26 6.45
C HIS A 365 16.67 -27.81 5.07
N PRO A 366 15.51 -28.47 4.97
CA PRO A 366 14.92 -28.86 3.70
C PRO A 366 14.54 -27.65 2.84
N PRO A 367 14.75 -27.71 1.51
CA PRO A 367 14.11 -26.79 0.57
C PRO A 367 12.59 -26.75 0.77
N GLY A 368 11.97 -25.56 0.75
CA GLY A 368 10.55 -25.42 1.12
C GLY A 368 9.60 -26.36 0.36
N HIS A 369 9.73 -26.46 -0.96
CA HIS A 369 8.90 -27.35 -1.78
C HIS A 369 9.06 -28.83 -1.46
N THR A 370 10.19 -29.28 -0.90
CA THR A 370 10.36 -30.70 -0.56
C THR A 370 9.59 -31.09 0.70
N THR A 371 8.97 -30.13 1.41
CA THR A 371 8.25 -30.39 2.66
C THR A 371 6.75 -30.62 2.49
N GLY A 372 6.20 -30.31 1.30
CA GLY A 372 4.76 -30.20 1.07
C GLY A 372 4.10 -28.99 1.74
N GLY A 373 4.89 -28.15 2.42
CA GLY A 373 4.48 -26.91 3.08
C GLY A 373 4.48 -25.67 2.18
N ALA A 374 5.22 -25.71 1.07
CA ALA A 374 5.39 -24.60 0.14
C ALA A 374 4.66 -24.82 -1.19
N VAL A 375 4.07 -23.74 -1.72
CA VAL A 375 3.32 -23.71 -2.97
C VAL A 375 3.65 -22.44 -3.74
N ASP A 376 3.70 -22.57 -5.07
CA ASP A 376 3.70 -21.42 -5.97
C ASP A 376 2.29 -21.22 -6.49
N VAL A 377 1.72 -20.02 -6.33
CA VAL A 377 0.32 -19.74 -6.66
C VAL A 377 0.13 -18.48 -7.51
N THR A 378 -0.91 -18.49 -8.34
CA THR A 378 -1.47 -17.31 -9.00
C THR A 378 -2.99 -17.31 -8.87
N ILE A 379 -3.66 -16.31 -9.43
CA ILE A 379 -5.12 -16.21 -9.48
C ILE A 379 -5.57 -16.26 -10.95
N VAL A 380 -6.62 -17.02 -11.21
CA VAL A 380 -7.36 -17.05 -12.47
C VAL A 380 -8.57 -16.13 -12.31
N GLY A 381 -8.73 -15.18 -13.23
CA GLY A 381 -9.86 -14.25 -13.27
C GLY A 381 -11.16 -14.92 -13.71
N SER A 382 -12.25 -14.17 -13.64
CA SER A 382 -13.58 -14.61 -14.09
C SER A 382 -13.66 -14.90 -15.60
N ASP A 383 -12.70 -14.41 -16.38
CA ASP A 383 -12.52 -14.70 -17.81
C ASP A 383 -11.75 -16.02 -18.07
N GLY A 384 -11.36 -16.73 -17.02
CA GLY A 384 -10.60 -17.98 -17.10
C GLY A 384 -9.11 -17.80 -17.40
N GLN A 385 -8.61 -16.56 -17.44
CA GLN A 385 -7.19 -16.27 -17.69
C GLN A 385 -6.43 -16.02 -16.39
N ASP A 386 -5.15 -16.37 -16.36
CA ASP A 386 -4.28 -16.01 -15.24
C ASP A 386 -4.20 -14.47 -15.15
N LEU A 387 -4.42 -13.92 -13.96
CA LEU A 387 -4.27 -12.49 -13.71
C LEU A 387 -2.82 -12.08 -14.00
N ASP A 388 -2.67 -10.94 -14.67
CA ASP A 388 -1.36 -10.34 -14.87
C ASP A 388 -0.77 -9.87 -13.54
N MET A 389 0.38 -10.44 -13.17
CA MET A 389 1.10 -10.12 -11.96
C MET A 389 2.42 -9.39 -12.25
N THR A 390 2.81 -9.19 -13.51
CA THR A 390 4.20 -8.84 -13.88
C THR A 390 4.35 -7.70 -14.87
N SER A 391 3.28 -7.17 -15.48
CA SER A 391 3.43 -6.03 -16.40
C SER A 391 4.18 -4.87 -15.76
N VAL A 392 5.13 -4.30 -16.50
CA VAL A 392 6.03 -3.24 -16.03
C VAL A 392 5.53 -1.85 -16.40
N ILE A 393 5.86 -0.84 -15.57
CA ILE A 393 5.55 0.58 -15.85
C ILE A 393 6.57 1.20 -16.82
N ARG A 394 7.81 0.71 -16.84
CA ARG A 394 8.91 1.31 -17.61
C ARG A 394 9.37 0.37 -18.72
N GLU A 395 9.49 0.90 -19.94
CA GLU A 395 10.17 0.19 -21.03
C GLU A 395 11.63 -0.15 -20.64
N GLY A 396 12.05 -1.38 -20.96
CA GLY A 396 13.41 -1.87 -20.68
C GLY A 396 13.68 -2.40 -19.26
N ALA A 397 12.67 -2.45 -18.37
CA ALA A 397 12.81 -3.21 -17.13
C ALA A 397 12.86 -4.72 -17.40
N SER A 398 13.78 -5.44 -16.75
CA SER A 398 13.87 -6.90 -16.89
C SER A 398 12.75 -7.58 -16.10
N GLN A 399 12.29 -8.74 -16.58
CA GLN A 399 11.22 -9.48 -15.92
C GLN A 399 11.57 -9.88 -14.48
N ALA A 400 12.86 -10.15 -14.21
CA ALA A 400 13.35 -10.50 -12.87
C ALA A 400 13.17 -9.37 -11.84
N GLU A 401 13.19 -8.11 -12.26
CA GLU A 401 12.95 -6.97 -11.37
C GLU A 401 11.48 -6.89 -10.89
N THR A 402 10.59 -7.66 -11.51
CA THR A 402 9.20 -7.77 -11.09
C THR A 402 8.99 -8.84 -10.02
N PHE A 403 9.90 -9.80 -9.87
CA PHE A 403 9.70 -10.96 -8.97
C PHE A 403 9.43 -10.59 -7.51
N PRO A 404 10.12 -9.60 -6.90
CA PRO A 404 9.88 -9.24 -5.51
C PRO A 404 8.40 -8.90 -5.26
N THR A 405 7.84 -9.40 -4.17
CA THR A 405 6.41 -9.30 -3.84
C THR A 405 5.90 -7.87 -3.93
N TYR A 406 6.63 -6.95 -3.31
CA TYR A 406 6.32 -5.51 -3.29
C TYR A 406 7.13 -4.72 -4.34
N SER A 407 7.32 -5.28 -5.55
CA SER A 407 8.04 -4.60 -6.63
C SER A 407 7.36 -3.29 -7.00
N LYS A 408 8.16 -2.22 -7.09
CA LYS A 408 7.68 -0.87 -7.44
C LYS A 408 7.55 -0.65 -8.96
N LEU A 409 8.03 -1.60 -9.75
CA LEU A 409 8.17 -1.48 -11.21
C LEU A 409 6.97 -2.03 -11.98
N ILE A 410 5.96 -2.56 -11.28
CA ILE A 410 4.78 -3.17 -11.90
C ILE A 410 3.64 -2.17 -12.06
N THR A 411 2.78 -2.40 -13.06
CA THR A 411 1.61 -1.57 -13.34
C THR A 411 0.63 -1.54 -12.16
N PRO A 412 -0.19 -0.48 -12.03
CA PRO A 412 -1.28 -0.42 -11.05
C PRO A 412 -2.18 -1.65 -11.04
N ARG A 413 -2.50 -2.20 -12.22
CA ARG A 413 -3.30 -3.43 -12.37
C ARG A 413 -2.59 -4.65 -11.79
N ALA A 414 -1.31 -4.85 -12.13
CA ALA A 414 -0.52 -5.95 -11.60
C ALA A 414 -0.33 -5.84 -10.07
N ALA A 415 -0.11 -4.62 -9.57
CA ALA A 415 -0.03 -4.36 -8.13
C ALA A 415 -1.34 -4.69 -7.39
N LYS A 416 -2.50 -4.33 -7.97
CA LYS A 416 -3.82 -4.69 -7.43
C LYS A 416 -4.02 -6.21 -7.39
N ASN A 417 -3.65 -6.92 -8.47
CA ASN A 417 -3.76 -8.38 -8.52
C ASN A 417 -2.87 -9.06 -7.46
N ARG A 418 -1.64 -8.56 -7.26
CA ARG A 418 -0.76 -9.03 -6.18
C ARG A 418 -1.32 -8.73 -4.81
N GLN A 419 -1.91 -7.55 -4.61
CA GLN A 419 -2.51 -7.19 -3.33
C GLN A 419 -3.67 -8.13 -2.97
N LEU A 420 -4.52 -8.49 -3.93
CA LEU A 420 -5.55 -9.51 -3.75
C LEU A 420 -4.94 -10.85 -3.34
N LEU A 421 -3.90 -11.32 -4.04
CA LEU A 421 -3.22 -12.57 -3.68
C LEU A 421 -2.63 -12.50 -2.28
N ILE A 422 -1.98 -11.39 -1.93
CA ILE A 422 -1.38 -11.18 -0.61
C ILE A 422 -2.44 -11.25 0.48
N GLU A 423 -3.56 -10.57 0.28
CA GLU A 423 -4.66 -10.53 1.23
C GLU A 423 -5.24 -11.93 1.48
N VAL A 424 -5.62 -12.64 0.42
CA VAL A 424 -6.30 -13.94 0.57
C VAL A 424 -5.37 -15.02 1.14
N MET A 425 -4.10 -15.04 0.72
CA MET A 425 -3.13 -16.03 1.18
C MET A 425 -2.68 -15.74 2.61
N SER A 426 -2.39 -14.47 2.96
CA SER A 426 -2.01 -14.10 4.33
C SER A 426 -3.17 -14.31 5.30
N ALA A 427 -4.39 -13.98 4.90
CA ALA A 427 -5.58 -14.21 5.73
C ALA A 427 -5.90 -15.70 5.94
N ALA A 428 -5.41 -16.58 5.07
CA ALA A 428 -5.47 -18.02 5.24
C ALA A 428 -4.31 -18.57 6.12
N GLY A 429 -3.34 -17.74 6.50
CA GLY A 429 -2.23 -18.07 7.39
C GLY A 429 -0.91 -18.40 6.69
N PHE A 430 -0.82 -18.23 5.37
CA PHE A 430 0.44 -18.42 4.66
C PHE A 430 1.41 -17.27 4.92
N SER A 431 2.71 -17.58 4.81
CA SER A 431 3.77 -16.58 4.75
C SER A 431 4.32 -16.50 3.33
N ASN A 432 4.43 -15.29 2.77
CA ASN A 432 5.05 -15.09 1.45
C ASN A 432 6.57 -14.93 1.56
N TYR A 433 7.30 -15.47 0.58
CA TYR A 433 8.70 -15.14 0.37
C TYR A 433 8.83 -13.80 -0.36
N PRO A 434 9.45 -12.76 0.24
CA PRO A 434 9.41 -11.42 -0.36
C PRO A 434 10.18 -11.27 -1.68
N GLY A 435 11.04 -12.23 -2.02
CA GLY A 435 11.75 -12.28 -3.30
C GLY A 435 10.89 -12.73 -4.48
N GLU A 436 9.78 -13.42 -4.21
CA GLU A 436 8.92 -14.04 -5.22
C GLU A 436 7.44 -13.88 -4.84
N TRP A 437 6.70 -13.05 -5.59
CA TRP A 437 5.28 -12.77 -5.33
C TRP A 437 4.39 -14.03 -5.33
N TRP A 438 4.79 -15.07 -6.06
CA TRP A 438 4.03 -16.32 -6.21
C TRP A 438 4.35 -17.35 -5.12
N HIS A 439 5.44 -17.20 -4.37
CA HIS A 439 5.92 -18.25 -3.46
C HIS A 439 5.37 -18.06 -2.04
N TRP A 440 4.65 -19.07 -1.55
CA TRP A 440 3.99 -19.05 -0.26
C TRP A 440 4.30 -20.34 0.51
N SER A 441 4.51 -20.22 1.82
CA SER A 441 4.83 -21.36 2.66
C SER A 441 4.14 -21.33 4.01
N TYR A 442 3.84 -22.53 4.50
CA TYR A 442 3.35 -22.81 5.84
C TYR A 442 4.11 -24.01 6.42
N GLY A 443 4.49 -23.93 7.69
CA GLY A 443 5.09 -25.02 8.46
C GLY A 443 6.54 -25.39 8.15
N ASP A 444 7.14 -24.91 7.06
CA ASP A 444 8.57 -25.11 6.77
C ASP A 444 9.49 -24.17 7.57
N SER A 445 10.81 -24.33 7.39
CA SER A 445 11.82 -23.53 8.10
C SER A 445 11.76 -22.05 7.73
N ALA A 446 11.40 -21.73 6.49
CA ALA A 446 11.29 -20.35 6.03
C ALA A 446 10.05 -19.68 6.64
N TRP A 447 8.91 -20.38 6.69
CA TRP A 447 7.72 -19.95 7.42
C TRP A 447 8.03 -19.66 8.88
N ALA A 448 8.67 -20.59 9.59
CA ALA A 448 8.99 -20.43 11.01
C ALA A 448 9.90 -19.21 11.26
N LEU A 449 10.94 -19.04 10.44
CA LEU A 449 11.83 -17.88 10.51
C LEU A 449 11.07 -16.56 10.21
N ARG A 450 10.21 -16.53 9.18
CA ARG A 450 9.44 -15.35 8.78
C ARG A 450 8.41 -14.94 9.84
N THR A 451 7.81 -15.90 10.52
CA THR A 451 6.70 -15.66 11.45
C THR A 451 7.16 -15.60 12.92
N GLY A 452 8.41 -16.00 13.21
CA GLY A 452 8.98 -16.01 14.55
C GLY A 452 8.58 -17.23 15.38
N HIS A 453 8.20 -18.33 14.74
CA HIS A 453 7.97 -19.60 15.44
C HIS A 453 9.30 -20.27 15.83
N GLU A 454 9.32 -20.92 16.99
CA GLU A 454 10.52 -21.56 17.53
C GLU A 454 10.96 -22.80 16.73
N CYS A 455 10.06 -23.41 15.96
CA CYS A 455 10.35 -24.58 15.15
C CYS A 455 9.52 -24.61 13.85
N ALA A 456 10.06 -25.28 12.84
CA ALA A 456 9.31 -25.74 11.68
C ALA A 456 8.56 -27.02 12.06
N ILE A 457 7.35 -27.18 11.52
CA ILE A 457 6.49 -28.35 11.76
C ILE A 457 6.48 -29.32 10.59
N TYR A 458 7.17 -29.02 9.49
CA TYR A 458 7.34 -29.91 8.34
C TYR A 458 8.82 -30.11 7.99
N GLY A 459 9.22 -31.39 7.88
CA GLY A 459 10.45 -31.85 7.27
C GLY A 459 10.22 -32.28 5.83
N ILE A 460 11.20 -32.97 5.24
CA ILE A 460 11.09 -33.55 3.89
C ILE A 460 9.91 -34.52 3.86
N ALA A 461 9.08 -34.40 2.83
CA ALA A 461 7.99 -35.32 2.54
C ALA A 461 8.36 -36.18 1.32
N GLU A 462 7.97 -37.44 1.34
CA GLU A 462 8.07 -38.34 0.20
C GLU A 462 6.74 -38.38 -0.54
N GLU A 463 6.80 -38.43 -1.88
CA GLU A 463 5.59 -38.55 -2.69
C GLU A 463 4.87 -39.85 -2.35
N PRO A 464 3.54 -39.84 -2.18
CA PRO A 464 2.77 -41.07 -1.98
C PRO A 464 2.97 -42.00 -3.18
N THR A 465 3.32 -43.26 -2.90
CA THR A 465 3.48 -44.33 -3.90
C THR A 465 2.16 -44.79 -4.49
#